data_AF-A0A5S3RX53-F1
#
_entry.id   AF-A0A5S3RX53-F1
#
_cell.length_a   1.000
_cell.length_b   1.000
_cell.length_c   1.000
_cell.angle_alpha   90.00
_cell.angle_beta   90.00
_cell.angle_gamma   90.00
#
_symmetry.space_group_name_H-M   'P 1'
#
loop_
_entity.id
_entity.type
_entity.pdbx_description
1 polymer ?
#
loop_
_entity_poly.entity_id
_entity_poly.type
_entity_poly.pdbx_seq_one_letter_code
_entity_poly.pdbx_strand_id
1 'polypeptide(L)'
;MANERSELNALAAPTKIKITLITGDEIIVTKNLHTTTLHLLAKDVSKRRTISLTEQQYFIPPKAQPLIDLGILDKEFFNIRKLINYALDDQHSSTYPVLIKYTPPIAQAKLLTGANSIVYEKIHTQFVQLKKAESIQTWGDISKNLTIKKISLDEQIKHY
;
A
#
# COMPACT_ATOMS: atom_id res chain seq x y z
N MET A 1 17.16 -32.58 34.71
CA MET A 1 17.30 -32.01 33.36
C MET A 1 15.95 -32.01 32.63
N ALA A 2 15.02 -31.14 33.03
CA ALA A 2 13.68 -31.12 32.43
C ALA A 2 13.04 -29.71 32.39
N ASN A 3 13.83 -28.63 32.43
CA ASN A 3 13.27 -27.27 32.43
C ASN A 3 13.70 -26.38 31.26
N GLU A 4 14.69 -26.79 30.46
CA GLU A 4 15.18 -25.97 29.35
C GLU A 4 14.36 -26.12 28.05
N ARG A 5 13.47 -27.11 27.96
CA ARG A 5 12.55 -27.28 26.81
C ARG A 5 11.19 -26.62 27.00
N SER A 6 10.83 -26.25 28.23
CA SER A 6 9.54 -25.64 28.56
C SER A 6 9.53 -24.12 28.34
N GLU A 7 10.70 -23.47 28.37
CA GLU A 7 10.84 -22.03 28.11
C GLU A 7 11.01 -21.70 26.61
N LEU A 8 11.46 -22.66 25.80
CA LEU A 8 11.55 -22.52 24.33
C LEU A 8 10.18 -22.52 23.62
N ASN A 9 9.11 -22.85 24.36
CA ASN A 9 7.72 -22.83 23.90
C ASN A 9 6.92 -21.64 24.46
N ALA A 10 7.59 -20.60 24.97
CA ALA A 10 6.99 -19.28 25.06
C ALA A 10 6.67 -18.82 23.63
N LEU A 11 5.49 -19.21 23.15
CA LEU A 11 4.89 -18.88 21.87
C LEU A 11 5.24 -17.42 21.56
N ALA A 12 6.15 -17.20 20.60
CA ALA A 12 6.46 -15.85 20.16
C ALA A 12 5.14 -15.15 19.87
N ALA A 13 4.85 -14.06 20.60
CA ALA A 13 3.56 -13.39 20.49
C ALA A 13 3.30 -13.02 19.03
N PRO A 14 2.06 -13.15 18.54
CA PRO A 14 1.72 -12.84 17.16
C PRO A 14 2.15 -11.41 16.82
N THR A 15 3.00 -11.27 15.81
CA THR A 15 3.40 -9.93 15.33
C THR A 15 2.27 -9.38 14.47
N LYS A 16 1.76 -8.20 14.81
CA LYS A 16 0.70 -7.52 14.06
C LYS A 16 1.27 -6.30 13.35
N ILE A 17 1.06 -6.22 12.04
CA ILE A 17 1.52 -5.14 11.18
C ILE A 17 0.29 -4.49 10.57
N LYS A 18 0.08 -3.20 10.83
CA LYS A 18 -1.02 -2.42 10.25
C LYS A 18 -0.55 -1.78 8.94
N ILE A 19 -1.35 -1.86 7.90
CA ILE A 19 -1.08 -1.22 6.61
C ILE A 19 -2.33 -0.51 6.13
N THR A 20 -2.23 0.79 5.85
CA THR A 20 -3.25 1.56 5.16
C THR A 20 -2.91 1.59 3.68
N LEU A 21 -3.72 0.96 2.83
CA LEU A 21 -3.51 0.89 1.38
C LEU A 21 -3.75 2.26 0.71
N ILE A 22 -3.24 2.47 -0.51
CA ILE A 22 -3.44 3.71 -1.28
C ILE A 22 -4.92 4.06 -1.51
N THR A 23 -5.79 3.05 -1.49
CA THR A 23 -7.25 3.19 -1.58
C THR A 23 -7.90 3.66 -0.27
N GLY A 24 -7.14 3.76 0.82
CA GLY A 24 -7.60 4.04 2.17
C GLY A 24 -8.18 2.86 2.93
N ASP A 25 -8.15 1.64 2.36
CA ASP A 25 -8.53 0.45 3.12
C ASP A 25 -7.41 0.09 4.11
N GLU A 26 -7.79 -0.25 5.34
CA GLU A 26 -6.84 -0.66 6.37
C GLU A 26 -6.83 -2.19 6.49
N ILE A 27 -5.64 -2.77 6.61
CA ILE A 27 -5.47 -4.19 6.86
C ILE A 27 -4.54 -4.41 8.05
N ILE A 28 -4.73 -5.53 8.75
CA ILE A 28 -3.78 -6.04 9.74
C ILE A 28 -3.23 -7.36 9.23
N VAL A 29 -1.92 -7.45 9.11
CA VAL A 29 -1.20 -8.69 8.87
C VAL A 29 -0.77 -9.25 10.23
N THR A 30 -1.21 -10.46 10.55
CA THR A 30 -0.79 -11.19 11.74
C THR A 30 0.16 -12.31 11.31
N LYS A 31 1.38 -12.27 11.84
CA LYS A 31 2.40 -13.30 11.61
C LYS A 31 2.55 -14.16 12.86
N ASN A 32 2.28 -15.45 12.71
CA ASN A 32 2.51 -16.49 13.69
C ASN A 32 3.72 -17.35 13.25
N LEU A 33 4.21 -18.22 14.13
CA LEU A 33 5.35 -19.12 13.85
C LEU A 33 5.16 -19.96 12.56
N HIS A 34 3.92 -20.32 12.22
CA HIS A 34 3.62 -21.23 11.10
C HIS A 34 2.70 -20.63 10.02
N THR A 35 2.09 -19.48 10.27
CA THR A 35 1.05 -18.93 9.38
C THR A 35 1.11 -17.41 9.35
N THR A 36 0.85 -16.84 8.18
CA THR A 36 0.58 -15.40 8.05
C THR A 36 -0.87 -15.22 7.62
N THR A 37 -1.65 -14.45 8.39
CA THR A 37 -3.04 -14.12 8.08
C THR A 37 -3.21 -12.63 7.85
N LEU A 38 -4.01 -12.27 6.85
CA LEU A 38 -4.43 -10.91 6.57
C LEU A 38 -5.85 -10.71 7.05
N HIS A 39 -6.08 -9.63 7.79
CA HIS A 39 -7.40 -9.20 8.22
C HIS A 39 -7.72 -7.87 7.56
N LEU A 40 -8.74 -7.83 6.70
CA LEU A 40 -9.31 -6.59 6.21
C LEU A 40 -10.07 -5.92 7.33
N LEU A 41 -9.66 -4.71 7.69
CA LEU A 41 -10.40 -3.86 8.59
C LEU A 41 -11.38 -3.02 7.78
N ALA A 42 -12.66 -3.31 7.98
CA ALA A 42 -13.73 -2.43 7.57
C ALA A 42 -14.35 -1.80 8.83
N LYS A 43 -14.77 -0.53 8.69
CA LYS A 43 -15.60 0.16 9.70
C LYS A 43 -16.86 -0.66 10.02
N ASP A 44 -17.46 -1.24 8.98
CA ASP A 44 -18.54 -2.20 9.07
C ASP A 44 -17.98 -3.59 9.37
N VAL A 45 -18.31 -4.14 10.54
CA VAL A 45 -17.83 -5.45 11.00
C VAL A 45 -18.24 -6.57 10.03
N SER A 46 -19.40 -6.46 9.39
CA SER A 46 -19.91 -7.46 8.44
C SER A 46 -19.07 -7.56 7.16
N LYS A 47 -18.27 -6.53 6.88
CA LYS A 47 -17.40 -6.45 5.69
C LYS A 47 -15.95 -6.82 5.98
N ARG A 48 -15.60 -7.16 7.23
CA ARG A 48 -14.28 -7.66 7.58
C ARG A 48 -14.05 -9.02 6.93
N ARG A 49 -12.84 -9.27 6.47
CA ARG A 49 -12.45 -10.53 5.82
C ARG A 49 -11.13 -11.01 6.39
N THR A 50 -10.99 -12.32 6.56
CA THR A 50 -9.72 -12.96 6.94
C THR A 50 -9.26 -13.82 5.78
N ILE A 51 -8.00 -13.66 5.39
CA ILE A 51 -7.39 -14.34 4.23
C ILE A 51 -6.04 -14.91 4.67
N SER A 52 -5.70 -16.13 4.26
CA SER A 52 -4.38 -16.71 4.49
C SER A 52 -3.38 -16.17 3.45
N LEU A 53 -2.29 -15.53 3.91
CA LEU A 53 -1.27 -14.92 3.03
C LEU A 53 -0.38 -15.97 2.34
N THR A 54 -0.41 -17.22 2.80
CA THR A 54 0.31 -18.34 2.17
C THR A 54 -0.16 -18.60 0.74
N GLU A 55 -1.40 -18.23 0.40
CA GLU A 55 -2.00 -18.44 -0.92
C GLU A 55 -2.07 -17.16 -1.76
N GLN A 56 -2.03 -15.98 -1.14
CA GLN A 56 -2.23 -14.70 -1.84
C GLN A 56 -1.27 -13.62 -1.36
N GLN A 57 -0.34 -13.24 -2.23
CA GLN A 57 0.60 -12.13 -2.01
C GLN A 57 -0.02 -10.74 -2.22
N TYR A 58 -1.15 -10.69 -2.94
CA TYR A 58 -1.85 -9.45 -3.29
C TYR A 58 -3.19 -9.36 -2.60
N PHE A 59 -3.53 -8.19 -2.08
CA PHE A 59 -4.87 -7.86 -1.60
C PHE A 59 -5.40 -6.66 -2.38
N ILE A 60 -6.17 -6.91 -3.44
CA ILE A 60 -6.69 -5.87 -4.34
C ILE A 60 -8.14 -5.54 -3.93
N PRO A 61 -8.42 -4.32 -3.43
CA PRO A 61 -9.78 -3.88 -3.16
C PRO A 61 -10.61 -3.81 -4.46
N PRO A 62 -11.91 -4.14 -4.43
CA PRO A 62 -12.76 -4.08 -5.63
C PRO A 62 -12.75 -2.74 -6.36
N LYS A 63 -12.63 -1.63 -5.62
CA LYS A 63 -12.53 -0.27 -6.19
C LYS A 63 -11.24 -0.02 -6.97
N ALA A 64 -10.16 -0.75 -6.69
CA ALA A 64 -8.87 -0.60 -7.38
C ALA A 64 -8.79 -1.40 -8.68
N GLN A 65 -9.53 -2.51 -8.77
CA GLN A 65 -9.47 -3.44 -9.90
C GLN A 65 -9.65 -2.73 -11.26
N PRO A 66 -10.62 -1.82 -11.47
CA PRO A 66 -10.79 -1.16 -12.76
C PRO A 66 -9.56 -0.33 -13.19
N LEU A 67 -8.89 0.35 -12.26
CA LEU A 67 -7.70 1.13 -12.59
C LEU A 67 -6.47 0.25 -12.85
N ILE A 68 -6.40 -0.91 -12.21
CA ILE A 68 -5.36 -1.91 -12.47
C ILE A 68 -5.55 -2.52 -13.86
N ASP A 69 -6.78 -2.88 -14.21
CA ASP A 69 -7.11 -3.47 -15.51
C ASP A 69 -6.82 -2.51 -16.67
N LEU A 70 -7.01 -1.20 -16.44
CA LEU A 70 -6.65 -0.14 -17.39
C LEU A 70 -5.14 0.16 -17.44
N GLY A 71 -4.33 -0.46 -16.57
CA GLY A 71 -2.89 -0.19 -16.46
C GLY A 71 -2.55 1.19 -15.86
N ILE A 72 -3.56 1.91 -15.36
CA ILE A 72 -3.41 3.22 -14.73
C ILE A 72 -2.83 3.08 -13.33
N LEU A 73 -3.20 2.04 -12.59
CA LEU A 73 -2.69 1.80 -11.24
C LEU A 73 -1.86 0.52 -11.20
N ASP A 74 -0.64 0.63 -10.70
CA ASP A 74 0.21 -0.54 -10.51
C ASP A 74 -0.34 -1.46 -9.41
N LYS A 75 -0.44 -2.76 -9.68
CA LYS A 75 -0.87 -3.76 -8.70
C LYS A 75 0.10 -3.88 -7.52
N GLU A 76 1.34 -3.41 -7.66
CA GLU A 76 2.36 -3.48 -6.61
C GLU A 76 1.99 -2.68 -5.35
N PHE A 77 1.07 -1.70 -5.44
CA PHE A 77 0.45 -1.05 -4.28
C PHE A 77 -0.35 -2.00 -3.38
N PHE A 78 -0.66 -3.19 -3.88
CA PHE A 78 -1.47 -4.21 -3.22
C PHE A 78 -0.68 -5.46 -2.90
N ASN A 79 0.63 -5.48 -3.19
CA ASN A 79 1.54 -6.56 -2.88
C ASN A 79 1.97 -6.48 -1.41
N ILE A 80 1.26 -7.17 -0.53
CA ILE A 80 1.40 -7.01 0.92
C ILE A 80 2.81 -7.37 1.40
N ARG A 81 3.40 -8.41 0.82
CA ARG A 81 4.79 -8.79 1.11
C ARG A 81 5.76 -7.68 0.73
N LYS A 82 5.58 -7.06 -0.44
CA LYS A 82 6.41 -5.95 -0.91
C LYS A 82 6.29 -4.73 0.00
N LEU A 83 5.07 -4.37 0.38
CA LEU A 83 4.84 -3.24 1.29
C LEU A 83 5.55 -3.43 2.64
N ILE A 84 5.46 -4.63 3.22
CA ILE A 84 6.17 -4.95 4.47
C ILE A 84 7.69 -4.93 4.26
N ASN A 85 8.19 -5.57 3.19
CA ASN A 85 9.63 -5.64 2.92
C ASN A 85 10.27 -4.25 2.71
N TYR A 86 9.52 -3.30 2.17
CA TYR A 86 9.98 -1.91 1.99
C TYR A 86 9.61 -0.97 3.14
N ALA A 87 9.17 -1.51 4.29
CA ALA A 87 8.79 -0.72 5.45
C ALA A 87 7.71 0.35 5.14
N LEU A 88 6.80 0.01 4.22
CA LEU A 88 5.65 0.83 3.85
C LEU A 88 4.40 0.45 4.65
N ASP A 89 4.54 -0.18 5.81
CA ASP A 89 3.48 -0.32 6.81
C ASP A 89 3.34 0.95 7.67
N ASP A 90 2.28 1.03 8.47
CA ASP A 90 1.89 2.26 9.17
C ASP A 90 2.78 2.57 10.38
N GLN A 91 3.58 1.60 10.85
CA GLN A 91 4.54 1.82 11.93
C GLN A 91 5.81 2.48 11.40
N HIS A 92 6.25 2.11 10.19
CA HIS A 92 7.53 2.57 9.65
C HIS A 92 7.39 3.76 8.68
N SER A 93 6.26 3.89 7.98
CA SER A 93 6.04 5.01 7.05
C SER A 93 4.62 5.54 7.11
N SER A 94 4.51 6.87 7.22
CA SER A 94 3.24 7.61 7.11
C SER A 94 2.89 7.99 5.66
N THR A 95 3.75 7.68 4.69
CA THR A 95 3.57 8.06 3.28
C THR A 95 3.85 6.91 2.32
N TYR A 96 3.34 7.04 1.09
CA TYR A 96 3.73 6.25 -0.07
C TYR A 96 4.54 7.13 -1.03
N PRO A 97 5.77 6.74 -1.38
CA PRO A 97 6.50 7.37 -2.48
C PRO A 97 5.91 6.88 -3.81
N VAL A 98 5.38 7.80 -4.60
CA VAL A 98 4.60 7.48 -5.80
C VAL A 98 5.11 8.28 -6.98
N LEU A 99 5.18 7.62 -8.13
CA LEU A 99 5.39 8.24 -9.44
C LEU A 99 4.08 8.27 -10.21
N ILE A 100 3.72 9.45 -10.70
CA ILE A 100 2.49 9.71 -11.46
C ILE A 100 2.90 10.23 -12.83
N LYS A 101 2.58 9.46 -13.87
CA LYS A 101 2.77 9.86 -15.25
C LYS A 101 1.48 10.46 -15.79
N TYR A 102 1.56 11.65 -16.36
CA TYR A 102 0.42 12.36 -16.92
C TYR A 102 0.39 12.31 -18.44
N THR A 103 -0.78 12.57 -19.00
CA THR A 103 -0.95 12.90 -20.41
C THR A 103 -0.29 14.24 -20.69
N PRO A 104 0.54 14.36 -21.75
CA PRO A 104 1.10 15.65 -22.15
C PRO A 104 -0.01 16.64 -22.58
N PRO A 105 0.15 17.95 -22.36
CA PRO A 105 1.22 18.57 -21.58
C PRO A 105 0.89 18.58 -20.08
N ILE A 106 1.90 18.35 -19.24
CA ILE A 106 1.73 18.33 -17.77
C ILE A 106 1.25 19.66 -17.18
N ALA A 107 1.46 20.79 -17.87
CA ALA A 107 0.95 22.10 -17.44
C ALA A 107 -0.58 22.16 -17.31
N GLN A 108 -1.30 21.24 -18.00
CA GLN A 108 -2.75 21.12 -17.92
C GLN A 108 -3.19 20.00 -16.97
N ALA A 109 -2.25 19.27 -16.37
CA ALA A 109 -2.56 18.18 -15.48
C ALA A 109 -3.00 18.71 -14.11
N LYS A 110 -4.02 18.07 -13.53
CA LYS A 110 -4.32 18.24 -12.11
C LYS A 110 -3.29 17.44 -11.32
N LEU A 111 -2.26 18.10 -10.83
CA LEU A 111 -1.22 17.48 -10.00
C LEU A 111 -1.81 17.03 -8.65
N LEU A 112 -1.29 15.93 -8.10
CA LEU A 112 -1.66 15.51 -6.74
C LEU A 112 -0.83 16.26 -5.70
N THR A 113 -1.41 16.45 -4.53
CA THR A 113 -0.73 17.03 -3.36
C THR A 113 -0.20 15.91 -2.44
N GLY A 114 0.83 16.21 -1.67
CA GLY A 114 1.45 15.26 -0.75
C GLY A 114 2.39 15.94 0.23
N ALA A 115 3.09 15.14 1.04
CA ALA A 115 4.07 15.66 2.02
C ALA A 115 5.30 16.27 1.34
N ASN A 116 5.73 15.67 0.21
CA ASN A 116 6.77 16.17 -0.67
C ASN A 116 6.36 15.91 -2.11
N SER A 117 6.76 16.77 -3.04
CA SER A 117 6.41 16.65 -4.46
C SER A 117 7.48 17.27 -5.35
N ILE A 118 7.87 16.55 -6.39
CA ILE A 118 8.80 17.01 -7.43
C ILE A 118 8.15 16.75 -8.79
N VAL A 119 8.14 17.77 -9.66
CA VAL A 119 7.58 17.67 -11.01
C VAL A 119 8.72 17.63 -12.02
N TYR A 120 8.69 16.61 -12.88
CA TYR A 120 9.60 16.44 -14.01
C TYR A 120 8.87 16.78 -15.30
N GLU A 121 8.90 18.06 -15.67
CA GLU A 121 8.07 18.58 -16.76
C GLU A 121 8.35 17.90 -18.11
N LYS A 122 9.63 17.71 -18.44
CA LYS A 122 10.09 17.14 -19.72
C LYS A 122 9.60 15.71 -19.96
N ILE A 123 9.35 14.96 -18.89
CA ILE A 123 8.87 13.58 -18.95
C ILE A 123 7.43 13.44 -18.43
N HIS A 124 6.74 14.58 -18.24
CA HIS A 124 5.36 14.67 -17.79
C HIS A 124 5.05 13.76 -16.59
N THR A 125 5.97 13.75 -15.61
CA THR A 125 5.89 12.88 -14.45
C THR A 125 6.00 13.70 -13.18
N GLN A 126 5.28 13.30 -12.14
CA GLN A 126 5.40 13.84 -10.79
C GLN A 126 5.82 12.71 -9.84
N PHE A 127 6.85 12.96 -9.05
CA PHE A 127 7.08 12.22 -7.81
C PHE A 127 6.31 12.91 -6.69
N VAL A 128 5.60 12.13 -5.87
CA VAL A 128 4.87 12.66 -4.71
C VAL A 128 4.87 11.64 -3.58
N GLN A 129 5.06 12.13 -2.36
CA GLN A 129 4.87 11.34 -1.14
C GLN A 129 3.43 11.51 -0.65
N LEU A 130 2.55 10.58 -1.02
CA LEU A 130 1.15 10.60 -0.64
C LEU A 130 0.99 10.19 0.82
N LYS A 131 0.28 10.99 1.62
CA LYS A 131 0.08 10.67 3.04
C LYS A 131 -0.97 9.58 3.20
N LYS A 132 -0.67 8.57 4.01
CA LYS A 132 -1.60 7.48 4.28
C LYS A 132 -2.89 7.94 4.97
N ALA A 133 -2.77 8.90 5.89
CA ALA A 133 -3.90 9.51 6.58
C ALA A 133 -4.90 10.20 5.62
N GLU A 134 -4.45 10.62 4.44
CA GLU A 134 -5.27 11.29 3.43
C GLU A 134 -5.69 10.33 2.28
N SER A 135 -5.38 9.03 2.38
CA SER A 135 -5.54 8.06 1.27
C SER A 135 -6.96 7.99 0.70
N ILE A 136 -8.00 8.16 1.54
CA ILE A 136 -9.40 8.17 1.06
C ILE A 136 -9.64 9.37 0.13
N GLN A 137 -9.18 10.54 0.53
CA GLN A 137 -9.31 11.77 -0.26
C GLN A 137 -8.48 11.66 -1.54
N THR A 138 -7.21 11.29 -1.40
CA THR A 138 -6.29 11.07 -2.51
C THR A 138 -6.83 10.07 -3.53
N TRP A 139 -7.44 8.97 -3.08
CA TRP A 139 -8.10 8.00 -3.95
C TRP A 139 -9.27 8.61 -4.72
N GLY A 140 -10.06 9.46 -4.05
CA GLY A 140 -11.12 10.25 -4.69
C GLY A 140 -10.60 11.19 -5.77
N ASP A 141 -9.43 11.80 -5.57
CA ASP A 141 -8.77 12.63 -6.58
C ASP A 141 -8.21 11.82 -7.74
N ILE A 142 -7.53 10.70 -7.47
CA ILE A 142 -6.99 9.78 -8.49
C ILE A 142 -8.10 9.27 -9.41
N SER A 143 -9.17 8.75 -8.83
CA SER A 143 -10.27 8.10 -9.58
C SER A 143 -11.03 9.05 -10.52
N LYS A 144 -10.97 10.36 -10.26
CA LYS A 144 -11.61 11.40 -11.09
C LYS A 144 -10.64 12.08 -12.06
N ASN A 145 -9.35 11.80 -11.95
CA ASN A 145 -8.33 12.52 -12.69
C ASN A 145 -8.03 11.85 -14.04
N LEU A 146 -8.66 12.37 -15.09
CA LEU A 146 -8.52 11.86 -16.45
C LEU A 146 -7.15 12.18 -17.09
N THR A 147 -6.33 13.03 -16.47
CA THR A 147 -5.00 13.35 -17.01
C THR A 147 -3.94 12.35 -16.57
N ILE A 148 -4.23 11.46 -15.62
CA ILE A 148 -3.30 10.43 -15.16
C ILE A 148 -3.27 9.26 -16.14
N LYS A 149 -2.07 8.92 -16.63
CA LYS A 149 -1.83 7.73 -17.46
C LYS A 149 -1.36 6.53 -16.65
N LYS A 150 -0.53 6.75 -15.62
CA LYS A 150 0.03 5.68 -14.79
C LYS A 150 0.39 6.20 -13.40
N ILE A 151 0.17 5.36 -12.40
CA ILE A 151 0.55 5.54 -11.01
C ILE A 151 1.31 4.28 -10.59
N SER A 152 2.54 4.44 -10.12
CA SER A 152 3.37 3.34 -9.61
C SER A 152 4.04 3.74 -8.30
N LEU A 153 4.39 2.75 -7.47
CA LEU A 153 5.35 2.98 -6.39
C LEU A 153 6.65 3.48 -7.01
N ASP A 154 7.34 4.38 -6.32
CA ASP A 154 8.71 4.68 -6.70
C ASP A 154 9.57 3.45 -6.39
N GLU A 155 10.04 2.77 -7.43
CA GLU A 155 10.84 1.54 -7.27
C GLU A 155 12.29 1.85 -6.85
N GLN A 156 12.66 3.13 -6.68
CA GLN A 156 13.97 3.54 -6.15
C GLN A 156 14.14 3.42 -4.63
N ILE A 157 13.27 2.70 -3.90
CA ILE A 157 13.47 2.40 -2.47
C ILE A 157 14.57 1.34 -2.30
N LYS A 158 15.82 1.78 -2.48
CA LYS A 158 17.00 1.34 -1.75
C LYS A 158 17.61 2.61 -1.14
N HIS A 159 17.22 2.94 0.08
CA HIS A 159 18.13 3.73 0.91
C HIS A 159 19.19 2.76 1.41
N TYR A 160 20.44 3.05 1.01
CA TYR A 160 21.67 2.33 1.34
C TYR A 160 21.78 1.94 2.80
#